data_AF-A0A8G2HTP9-F1
#
_entry.id   AF-A0A8G2HTP9-F1
#
_cell.length_a   1.000
_cell.length_b   1.000
_cell.length_c   1.000
_cell.angle_alpha   90.00
_cell.angle_beta   90.00
_cell.angle_gamma   90.00
#
_symmetry.space_group_name_H-M   'P 1'
#
loop_
_entity.id
_entity.type
_entity.pdbx_description
1 polymer ?
#
loop_
_entity_poly.entity_id
_entity_poly.type
_entity_poly.pdbx_seq_one_letter_code
_entity_poly.pdbx_strand_id
1 'polypeptide(L)'
;MTDFHGRHFLKELDFTPAEWLELLELSAELKAAKKERREVKHLEDKNIALIFEKTSTRTRCSFEVAAYDQGAHVTYLDPSGSQMGHKESIEDTARVLGRFYDGIELKCPRFCSVSYTGASCLAWV
;
A
#
# COMPACT_ATOMS: atom_id res chain seq x y z
N MET A 1 3.88 -18.07 12.29
CA MET A 1 4.07 -16.88 11.46
C MET A 1 3.17 -17.05 10.27
N THR A 2 2.15 -16.21 10.21
CA THR A 2 1.14 -16.25 9.17
C THR A 2 1.73 -15.70 7.87
N ASP A 3 1.43 -16.35 6.74
CA ASP A 3 1.91 -15.88 5.44
C ASP A 3 1.00 -14.76 4.91
N PHE A 4 1.56 -13.55 4.86
CA PHE A 4 0.91 -12.36 4.32
C PHE A 4 1.29 -12.09 2.86
N HIS A 5 2.19 -12.88 2.27
CA HIS A 5 2.71 -12.63 0.93
C HIS A 5 1.60 -12.66 -0.13
N GLY A 6 1.51 -11.61 -0.93
CA GLY A 6 0.52 -11.49 -2.01
C GLY A 6 -0.93 -11.28 -1.55
N ARG A 7 -1.19 -11.13 -0.24
CA ARG A 7 -2.53 -10.81 0.27
C ARG A 7 -2.83 -9.31 0.12
N HIS A 8 -4.10 -9.00 -0.09
CA HIS A 8 -4.58 -7.62 -0.11
C HIS A 8 -5.08 -7.21 1.27
N PHE A 9 -4.80 -5.98 1.67
CA PHE A 9 -5.39 -5.36 2.84
C PHE A 9 -6.54 -4.45 2.38
N LEU A 10 -7.77 -4.97 2.36
CA LEU A 10 -8.95 -4.24 1.89
C LEU A 10 -9.91 -3.85 3.02
N LYS A 11 -10.14 -4.76 3.96
CA LYS A 11 -11.03 -4.56 5.10
C LYS A 11 -10.44 -5.14 6.37
N GLU A 12 -10.79 -4.54 7.50
CA GLU A 12 -10.35 -5.05 8.79
C GLU A 12 -10.86 -6.46 9.12
N LEU A 13 -11.99 -6.85 8.52
CA LEU A 13 -12.64 -8.15 8.71
C LEU A 13 -12.00 -9.28 7.91
N ASP A 14 -11.06 -8.98 7.00
CA ASP A 14 -10.35 -9.99 6.20
C ASP A 14 -9.24 -10.69 7.01
N PHE A 15 -9.04 -10.28 8.27
CA PHE A 15 -7.98 -10.73 9.16
C PHE A 15 -8.56 -11.30 10.46
N THR A 16 -7.97 -12.39 10.92
CA THR A 16 -8.26 -13.00 12.22
C THR A 16 -7.63 -12.19 13.36
N PRO A 17 -8.12 -12.33 14.60
CA PRO A 17 -7.49 -11.68 15.75
C PRO A 17 -6.01 -12.03 15.94
N ALA A 18 -5.60 -13.26 15.57
CA ALA A 18 -4.20 -13.67 15.65
C ALA A 18 -3.33 -12.95 14.60
N GLU A 19 -3.83 -12.84 13.36
CA GLU A 19 -3.14 -12.08 12.30
C GLU A 19 -3.00 -10.59 12.65
N TRP A 20 -4.02 -10.02 13.30
CA TRP A 20 -3.96 -8.66 13.81
C TRP A 20 -2.87 -8.47 14.86
N LEU A 21 -2.71 -9.42 15.78
CA LEU A 21 -1.63 -9.37 16.76
C LEU A 21 -0.27 -9.44 16.08
N GLU A 22 -0.08 -10.33 15.11
CA GLU A 22 1.17 -10.43 14.34
C GLU A 22 1.50 -9.12 13.61
N LEU A 23 0.51 -8.48 12.97
CA LEU A 23 0.71 -7.19 12.28
C LEU A 23 1.06 -6.06 13.26
N LEU A 24 0.42 -6.01 14.43
CA LEU A 24 0.69 -4.99 15.46
C LEU A 24 2.06 -5.18 16.11
N GLU A 25 2.47 -6.43 16.35
CA GLU A 25 3.81 -6.75 16.84
C GLU A 25 4.88 -6.33 15.82
N LEU A 26 4.69 -6.67 14.54
CA LEU A 26 5.59 -6.25 13.46
C LEU A 26 5.69 -4.72 13.34
N SER A 27 4.55 -4.01 13.44
CA SER A 27 4.52 -2.54 13.44
C SER A 27 5.36 -1.96 14.59
N ALA A 28 5.25 -2.56 15.78
CA ALA A 28 6.01 -2.13 16.96
C ALA A 28 7.52 -2.41 16.78
N GLU A 29 7.88 -3.55 16.21
CA GLU A 29 9.26 -3.93 15.91
C GLU A 29 9.92 -2.99 14.90
N LEU A 30 9.25 -2.70 13.78
CA LEU A 30 9.74 -1.77 12.76
C LEU A 30 9.92 -0.37 13.34
N LYS A 31 8.96 0.10 14.13
CA LYS A 31 9.05 1.39 14.84
C LYS A 31 10.26 1.45 15.79
N ALA A 32 10.51 0.38 16.55
CA ALA A 32 11.67 0.29 17.43
C ALA A 32 12.97 0.25 16.63
N ALA A 33 13.02 -0.55 15.56
CA ALA A 33 14.18 -0.68 14.69
C ALA A 33 14.57 0.65 14.03
N LYS A 34 13.59 1.40 13.51
CA LYS A 34 13.78 2.75 12.96
C LYS A 34 14.32 3.71 14.00
N LYS A 35 13.75 3.71 15.22
CA LYS A 35 14.20 4.56 16.33
C LYS A 35 15.66 4.26 16.73
N GLU A 36 16.03 2.98 16.73
CA GLU A 36 17.37 2.49 17.05
C GLU A 36 18.33 2.56 15.86
N ARG A 37 17.87 3.02 14.68
CA ARG A 37 18.63 3.10 13.43
C ARG A 37 19.22 1.75 12.98
N ARG A 38 18.51 0.66 13.28
CA ARG A 38 18.85 -0.72 12.90
C ARG A 38 17.81 -1.33 11.94
N GLU A 39 17.02 -0.48 11.29
CA GLU A 39 16.00 -0.90 10.36
C GLU A 39 16.62 -1.65 9.19
N VAL A 40 16.09 -2.84 8.90
CA VAL A 40 16.46 -3.65 7.75
C VAL A 40 15.47 -3.35 6.64
N LYS A 41 15.99 -3.10 5.45
CA LYS A 41 15.18 -2.83 4.26
C LYS A 41 14.68 -4.15 3.67
N HIS A 42 13.37 -4.33 3.64
CA HIS A 42 12.74 -5.51 3.06
C HIS A 42 12.11 -5.26 1.68
N LEU A 43 11.99 -4.00 1.26
CA LEU A 43 11.33 -3.59 0.02
C LEU A 43 12.28 -2.87 -0.95
N GLU A 44 13.57 -3.20 -0.89
CA GLU A 44 14.57 -2.62 -1.79
C GLU A 44 14.21 -2.87 -3.26
N ASP A 45 14.33 -1.84 -4.08
CA ASP A 45 13.99 -1.80 -5.52
C ASP A 45 12.52 -2.07 -5.86
N LYS A 46 11.62 -2.09 -4.87
CA LYS A 46 10.18 -2.24 -5.09
C LYS A 46 9.53 -0.91 -5.49
N ASN A 47 8.63 -0.96 -6.47
CA ASN A 47 7.91 0.22 -6.93
C ASN A 47 6.45 0.18 -6.43
N ILE A 48 6.03 1.22 -5.73
CA ILE A 48 4.68 1.35 -5.17
C ILE A 48 3.98 2.56 -5.80
N ALA A 49 2.76 2.35 -6.30
CA ALA A 49 1.90 3.43 -6.77
C ALA A 49 0.93 3.86 -5.65
N LEU A 50 0.78 5.16 -5.42
CA LEU A 50 -0.23 5.70 -4.52
C LEU A 50 -1.29 6.45 -5.33
N ILE A 51 -2.54 6.02 -5.22
CA ILE A 51 -3.68 6.54 -5.98
C ILE A 51 -4.68 7.13 -5.01
N PHE A 52 -4.82 8.46 -5.04
CA PHE A 52 -5.75 9.16 -4.16
C PHE A 52 -6.84 9.85 -4.97
N GLU A 53 -8.11 9.47 -4.82
CA GLU A 53 -9.23 10.24 -5.41
C GLU A 53 -9.51 11.53 -4.61
N LYS A 54 -9.19 11.53 -3.31
CA LYS A 54 -9.30 12.69 -2.43
C LYS A 54 -7.97 12.92 -1.71
N THR A 55 -7.52 14.18 -1.74
CA THR A 55 -6.27 14.61 -1.10
C THR A 55 -6.23 14.21 0.38
N SER A 56 -5.19 13.47 0.78
CA SER A 56 -4.98 13.06 2.17
C SER A 56 -3.52 13.18 2.55
N THR A 57 -3.19 14.23 3.30
CA THR A 57 -1.80 14.53 3.68
C THR A 57 -1.19 13.46 4.57
N ARG A 58 -1.93 12.98 5.58
CA ARG A 58 -1.40 11.98 6.53
C ARG A 58 -1.17 10.62 5.87
N THR A 59 -2.14 10.13 5.11
CA THR A 59 -2.01 8.84 4.43
C THR A 59 -0.86 8.87 3.43
N ARG A 60 -0.79 9.90 2.58
CA ARG A 60 0.31 10.07 1.63
C ARG A 60 1.67 10.10 2.32
N CYS A 61 1.87 10.97 3.29
CA CYS A 61 3.16 11.10 3.96
C CYS A 61 3.58 9.81 4.67
N SER A 62 2.64 9.09 5.29
CA SER A 62 2.93 7.81 5.93
C SER A 62 3.44 6.77 4.93
N PHE A 63 2.77 6.63 3.77
CA PHE A 63 3.20 5.68 2.74
C PHE A 63 4.52 6.06 2.09
N GLU A 64 4.72 7.33 1.75
CA GLU A 64 5.98 7.80 1.18
C GLU A 64 7.15 7.53 2.13
N VAL A 65 7.02 7.92 3.41
CA VAL A 65 8.08 7.72 4.40
C VAL A 65 8.34 6.24 4.63
N ALA A 66 7.29 5.42 4.85
CA ALA A 66 7.45 3.99 5.11
C ALA A 66 8.10 3.25 3.93
N ALA A 67 7.72 3.58 2.69
CA ALA A 67 8.33 3.00 1.51
C ALA A 67 9.82 3.37 1.41
N TYR A 68 10.16 4.64 1.60
CA TYR A 68 11.56 5.08 1.54
C TYR A 68 12.43 4.48 2.65
N ASP A 69 11.91 4.36 3.87
CA ASP A 69 12.61 3.70 4.97
C ASP A 69 12.94 2.24 4.61
N GLN A 70 11.99 1.56 3.97
CA GLN A 70 12.12 0.16 3.54
C GLN A 70 12.85 -0.03 2.19
N GLY A 71 13.30 1.05 1.54
CA GLY A 71 14.06 1.01 0.29
C GLY A 71 13.23 0.97 -1.00
N ALA A 72 11.91 1.12 -0.90
CA ALA A 72 11.02 1.17 -2.05
C ALA A 72 10.93 2.58 -2.67
N HIS A 73 10.54 2.63 -3.93
CA HIS A 73 10.23 3.85 -4.67
C HIS A 73 8.73 4.06 -4.76
N VAL A 74 8.31 5.32 -4.68
CA VAL A 74 6.89 5.68 -4.68
C VAL A 74 6.57 6.60 -5.85
N THR A 75 5.47 6.31 -6.54
CA THR A 75 4.84 7.23 -7.50
C THR A 75 3.49 7.68 -6.96
N TYR A 76 3.35 8.96 -6.64
CA TYR A 76 2.07 9.55 -6.27
C TYR A 76 1.33 10.00 -7.53
N LEU A 77 0.13 9.44 -7.75
CA LEU A 77 -0.75 9.77 -8.86
C LEU A 77 -1.84 10.72 -8.36
N ASP A 78 -1.74 11.98 -8.75
CA ASP A 78 -2.66 13.02 -8.32
C ASP A 78 -4.03 12.89 -9.01
N PRO A 79 -5.14 13.06 -8.28
CA PRO A 79 -6.49 12.97 -8.87
C PRO A 79 -6.77 14.04 -9.92
N SER A 80 -6.10 15.19 -9.87
CA SER A 80 -6.28 16.28 -10.85
C SER A 80 -5.45 16.10 -12.12
N GLY A 81 -4.37 15.31 -12.06
CA GLY A 81 -3.43 15.09 -13.17
C GLY A 81 -3.65 13.79 -13.93
N SER A 82 -4.46 12.87 -13.42
CA SER A 82 -4.69 11.55 -14.01
C SER A 82 -6.06 11.44 -14.70
N GLN A 83 -6.16 10.64 -15.76
CA GLN A 83 -7.43 10.32 -16.44
C GLN A 83 -8.33 9.37 -15.62
N MET A 84 -7.84 8.91 -14.46
CA MET A 84 -8.52 8.02 -13.52
C MET A 84 -9.85 8.60 -13.03
N GLY A 85 -10.93 7.85 -13.21
CA GLY A 85 -12.28 8.23 -12.75
C GLY A 85 -13.04 9.18 -13.67
N HIS A 86 -12.41 9.73 -14.71
CA HIS A 86 -13.06 10.61 -15.69
C HIS A 86 -13.14 9.99 -17.09
N LYS A 87 -12.04 9.43 -17.63
CA LYS A 87 -12.02 8.76 -18.95
C LYS A 87 -11.70 7.27 -18.87
N GLU A 88 -11.05 6.82 -17.81
CA GLU A 88 -10.70 5.42 -17.57
C GLU A 88 -11.31 4.92 -16.27
N SER A 89 -11.77 3.66 -16.28
CA SER A 89 -12.28 3.01 -15.09
C SER A 89 -11.14 2.75 -14.09
N ILE A 90 -11.45 2.81 -12.79
CA ILE A 90 -10.47 2.51 -11.73
C ILE A 90 -9.96 1.07 -11.86
N GLU A 91 -10.82 0.15 -12.29
CA GLU A 91 -10.47 -1.25 -12.50
C GLU A 91 -9.45 -1.43 -13.63
N ASP A 92 -9.68 -0.79 -14.78
CA ASP A 92 -8.74 -0.87 -15.91
C ASP A 92 -7.40 -0.21 -15.56
N THR A 93 -7.45 0.91 -14.83
CA THR A 93 -6.23 1.58 -14.37
C THR A 93 -5.46 0.69 -13.41
N ALA A 94 -6.12 0.06 -12.43
CA ALA A 94 -5.47 -0.85 -11.49
C ALA A 94 -4.85 -2.07 -12.19
N ARG A 95 -5.51 -2.62 -13.22
CA ARG A 95 -4.99 -3.73 -14.03
C ARG A 95 -3.72 -3.35 -14.79
N VAL A 96 -3.67 -2.14 -15.35
CA VAL A 96 -2.48 -1.64 -16.05
C VAL A 96 -1.35 -1.37 -15.06
N LEU A 97 -1.63 -0.68 -13.96
CA LEU A 97 -0.64 -0.35 -12.94
C LEU A 97 -0.07 -1.60 -12.25
N GLY A 98 -0.88 -2.64 -12.05
CA GLY A 98 -0.44 -3.91 -11.48
C GLY A 98 0.56 -4.68 -12.35
N ARG A 99 0.83 -4.23 -13.59
CA ARG A 99 1.91 -4.78 -14.44
C ARG A 99 3.21 -3.99 -14.34
N PHE A 100 3.17 -2.79 -13.77
CA PHE A 100 4.33 -1.90 -13.64
C PHE A 100 4.84 -1.80 -12.20
N TYR A 101 3.92 -1.87 -11.24
CA TYR A 101 4.20 -1.68 -9.82
C TYR A 101 4.08 -2.99 -9.04
N ASP A 102 4.91 -3.17 -8.02
CA ASP A 102 4.86 -4.30 -7.10
C ASP A 102 3.70 -4.16 -6.09
N GLY A 103 3.29 -2.92 -5.79
CA GLY A 103 2.20 -2.62 -4.86
C GLY A 103 1.43 -1.38 -5.26
N ILE A 104 0.14 -1.34 -4.89
CA ILE A 104 -0.75 -0.21 -5.18
C ILE A 104 -1.51 0.14 -3.92
N GLU A 105 -1.44 1.40 -3.49
CA GLU A 105 -2.37 1.97 -2.52
C GLU A 105 -3.48 2.69 -3.28
N LEU A 106 -4.74 2.43 -2.90
CA LEU A 106 -5.91 3.03 -3.51
C LEU A 106 -6.82 3.63 -2.44
N LYS A 107 -7.00 4.95 -2.51
CA LYS A 107 -7.99 5.69 -1.71
C LYS A 107 -9.13 6.19 -2.59
N CYS A 108 -10.25 5.47 -2.58
CA CYS A 108 -11.49 5.82 -3.29
C CYS A 108 -12.68 5.98 -2.30
N PRO A 109 -13.58 6.96 -2.49
CA PRO A 109 -14.81 7.13 -1.70
C PRO A 109 -15.86 6.04 -1.94
N ARG A 110 -15.85 5.36 -3.09
CA ARG A 110 -16.70 4.20 -3.35
C ARG A 110 -15.92 2.93 -3.06
N PHE A 111 -16.59 1.93 -2.47
CA PHE A 111 -16.04 0.59 -2.28
C PHE A 111 -15.71 0.01 -3.67
N CYS A 112 -14.50 0.28 -4.15
CA CYS A 112 -14.02 -0.27 -5.40
C CYS A 112 -13.55 -1.68 -5.05
N SER A 113 -14.34 -2.67 -5.42
CA SER A 113 -13.99 -4.09 -5.30
C SER A 113 -12.86 -4.40 -6.27
N VAL A 114 -11.65 -3.93 -5.97
CA VAL A 114 -10.45 -4.26 -6.73
C VAL A 114 -9.92 -5.57 -6.18
N SER A 115 -10.56 -6.66 -6.59
CA SER A 115 -10.02 -8.02 -6.45
C SER A 115 -9.01 -8.23 -7.58
N TYR A 116 -7.80 -7.68 -7.43
CA TYR A 116 -6.68 -8.04 -8.31
C TYR A 116 -5.97 -9.28 -7.74
N THR A 117 -5.30 -10.07 -8.58
CA THR A 117 -4.71 -11.37 -8.18
C THR A 117 -3.19 -11.34 -8.27
N GLY A 118 -2.57 -10.15 -8.28
CA GLY A 118 -1.13 -10.01 -8.53
C GLY A 118 -0.46 -8.69 -8.12
N ALA A 119 -1.16 -7.79 -7.44
CA ALA A 119 -0.58 -6.54 -6.92
C ALA A 119 -1.09 -6.34 -5.50
N SER A 120 -0.24 -6.63 -4.53
CA SER A 120 -0.59 -6.53 -3.12
C SER A 120 -0.99 -5.09 -2.78
N CYS A 121 -2.26 -4.90 -2.43
CA CYS A 121 -2.77 -3.63 -1.92
C CYS A 121 -2.29 -3.56 -0.48
N LEU A 122 -1.09 -3.00 -0.29
CA LEU A 122 -0.39 -2.98 0.97
C LEU A 122 -0.70 -1.67 1.66
N ALA A 123 -1.61 -1.70 2.63
CA ALA A 123 -1.56 -0.77 3.74
C ALA A 123 -0.66 -1.38 4.81
N TRP A 124 0.63 -1.08 4.77
CA TRP A 124 1.52 -1.36 5.90
C TRP A 124 1.28 -0.32 7.00
N VAL A 125 1.03 -0.82 8.21
CA VAL A 125 1.35 -0.12 9.47
C VAL A 125 2.72 -0.59 9.92
#